data_AF-A0A2I4EMC9-F1
#
_entry.id   AF-A0A2I4EMC9-F1
#
_cell.length_a   1.000
_cell.length_b   1.000
_cell.length_c   1.000
_cell.angle_alpha   90.00
_cell.angle_beta   90.00
_cell.angle_gamma   90.00
#
_symmetry.space_group_name_H-M   'P 1'
#
loop_
_entity.id
_entity.type
_entity.pdbx_description
1 polymer ?
#
loop_
_entity_poly.entity_id
_entity_poly.type
_entity_poly.pdbx_seq_one_letter_code
_entity_poly.pdbx_strand_id
1 'polypeptide(L)'
;MSTQKVLRTASTVLPSIPPSLSNREIAQQIAQTLINSGPKHLQTSPSLLSYLNSDITHLVLSDPHVSSQSCSSFFNFLRRNESFTSQKLDLRAHVTLMCRLYGARKFAQMKNMLNCIVTDDNLRCPVPIIISLIEDGYSEPTFAEKLCDMLMRVYADNKMFKEAIEVFDYMAKNGFEIEERSCFVLLLALKRSDRAEECLGFFRRMIESDVLITVYSMTSVIDGLCRRGEMERGRGLMVEMVDRGIKPSVITYNTFVNAYVERKDFVGLNEILSLMEKDQVTYNAATYTILIECYGSSGNIEEAEKLFEEMHKKGIKADVHVYTSIISWNCRLGNMKRAFELFDELTERGFAPNVHTYGALINGVCKAGQMEAAEMLVNEMQSKGHDLNRVIFNTLMDGYCKTGMVDEALRLQGFMEKKGFESDEFTYNVIASGMCKSNRHEDAKRLLYIMVDKGVTPNTVNLTTLIGIHCKEGNVGEAKRVFTEMEKKGQKPTTVTYNVLVDGYIKKGKMKEAHRLKEEMEDKGIMPDTYTYTSLVHGESVYGNVDDALKMFEEMSSKGLVRTVATFTAMISGLSKVGRSDEAFKLYGEMMKSGLTPDDRVYSSLVSSLHQVGPSL
;
A
#
# COMPACT_ATOMS: atom_id res chain seq x y z
N MET A 1 51.09 24.39 -19.31
CA MET A 1 51.94 24.29 -18.10
C MET A 1 51.08 23.64 -17.01
N SER A 2 51.35 22.46 -16.44
CA SER A 2 52.61 21.75 -16.21
C SER A 2 52.38 20.22 -16.18
N THR A 3 52.34 19.59 -17.35
CA THR A 3 52.31 18.12 -17.55
C THR A 3 53.71 17.51 -17.74
N GLN A 4 54.77 18.09 -17.15
CA GLN A 4 56.16 17.72 -17.46
C GLN A 4 57.11 17.60 -16.26
N LYS A 5 56.60 17.38 -15.03
CA LYS A 5 57.45 17.27 -13.84
C LYS A 5 57.22 16.06 -12.93
N VAL A 6 56.56 15.02 -13.43
CA VAL A 6 56.52 13.69 -12.76
C VAL A 6 57.05 12.57 -13.67
N LEU A 7 57.41 12.89 -14.93
CA LEU A 7 58.03 11.96 -15.90
C LEU A 7 59.57 11.98 -15.88
N ARG A 8 60.19 12.50 -14.82
CA ARG A 8 61.66 12.53 -14.63
C ARG A 8 62.07 12.19 -13.20
N THR A 9 61.66 11.01 -12.76
CA THR A 9 62.36 10.18 -11.76
C THR A 9 62.12 8.71 -12.10
N ALA A 10 62.15 8.39 -13.40
CA ALA A 10 61.94 7.06 -13.98
C ALA A 10 63.22 6.50 -14.63
N SER A 11 64.40 6.89 -14.15
CA SER A 11 65.66 6.41 -14.72
C SER A 11 66.82 6.45 -13.73
N THR A 12 66.68 5.78 -12.60
CA THR A 12 67.82 5.25 -11.83
C THR A 12 67.30 4.26 -10.79
N VAL A 13 67.92 3.09 -10.75
CA VAL A 13 67.57 1.91 -9.93
C VAL A 13 66.41 1.06 -10.50
N LEU A 14 66.61 0.52 -11.71
CA LEU A 14 66.21 -0.87 -11.96
C LEU A 14 67.03 -1.75 -11.01
N PRO A 15 66.42 -2.55 -10.11
CA PRO A 15 67.12 -3.70 -9.57
C PRO A 15 67.37 -4.62 -10.76
N SER A 16 68.66 -4.85 -11.03
CA SER A 16 69.14 -5.96 -11.84
C SER A 16 68.33 -7.22 -11.55
N ILE A 17 67.76 -7.82 -12.60
CA ILE A 17 67.18 -9.16 -12.61
C ILE A 17 68.19 -10.12 -11.95
N PRO A 18 67.93 -10.67 -10.75
CA PRO A 18 68.69 -11.80 -10.25
C PRO A 18 68.24 -13.07 -10.98
N PRO A 19 69.09 -14.11 -11.09
CA PRO A 19 68.75 -15.33 -11.82
C PRO A 19 67.50 -15.99 -11.21
N SER A 20 66.66 -16.53 -12.09
CA SER A 20 65.32 -17.07 -11.86
C SER A 20 65.15 -17.85 -10.55
N LEU A 21 64.67 -17.19 -9.48
CA LEU A 21 63.99 -17.87 -8.38
C LEU A 21 62.72 -18.50 -8.95
N SER A 22 62.56 -19.80 -8.75
CA SER A 22 61.36 -20.50 -9.20
C SER A 22 60.14 -19.98 -8.43
N ASN A 23 58.96 -19.98 -9.07
CA ASN A 23 57.69 -19.62 -8.40
C ASN A 23 57.49 -20.40 -7.07
N ARG A 24 58.07 -21.61 -6.96
CA ARG A 24 58.04 -22.42 -5.72
C ARG A 24 58.88 -21.85 -4.58
N GLU A 25 60.09 -21.38 -4.85
CA GLU A 25 60.98 -20.83 -3.82
C GLU A 25 60.43 -19.51 -3.27
N ILE A 26 59.86 -18.68 -4.14
CA ILE A 26 59.18 -17.43 -3.74
C ILE A 26 57.95 -17.75 -2.89
N ALA A 27 57.12 -18.72 -3.31
CA ALA A 27 55.96 -19.17 -2.54
C ALA A 27 56.35 -19.71 -1.15
N GLN A 28 57.43 -20.49 -1.04
CA GLN A 28 57.91 -21.02 0.24
C GLN A 28 58.39 -19.91 1.20
N GLN A 29 59.08 -18.89 0.69
CA GLN A 29 59.51 -17.74 1.53
C GLN A 29 58.30 -16.94 2.04
N ILE A 30 57.28 -16.75 1.21
CA ILE A 30 56.02 -16.09 1.61
C ILE A 30 55.26 -16.95 2.62
N ALA A 31 55.14 -18.27 2.39
CA ALA A 31 54.51 -19.20 3.32
C ALA A 31 55.21 -19.21 4.69
N GLN A 32 56.54 -19.26 4.73
CA GLN A 32 57.31 -19.22 5.98
C GLN A 32 57.14 -17.89 6.73
N THR A 33 57.04 -16.76 6.00
CA THR A 33 56.78 -15.44 6.60
C THR A 33 55.37 -15.37 7.19
N LEU A 34 54.37 -15.95 6.50
CA LEU A 34 53.00 -16.05 6.98
C LEU A 34 52.87 -16.96 8.21
N ILE A 35 53.68 -18.02 8.30
CA ILE A 35 53.74 -18.94 9.44
C ILE A 35 54.41 -18.27 10.65
N ASN A 36 55.54 -17.59 10.45
CA ASN A 36 56.38 -17.07 11.55
C ASN A 36 55.94 -15.71 12.09
N SER A 37 55.40 -14.83 11.25
CA SER A 37 55.21 -13.41 11.62
C SER A 37 53.87 -12.82 11.17
N GLY A 38 53.10 -13.53 10.34
CA GLY A 38 51.79 -13.08 9.86
C GLY A 38 51.85 -12.02 8.76
N PRO A 39 50.69 -11.64 8.17
CA PRO A 39 50.61 -10.94 6.88
C PRO A 39 51.03 -9.46 6.94
N LYS A 40 51.07 -8.83 8.13
CA LYS A 40 51.49 -7.42 8.26
C LYS A 40 52.97 -7.22 7.94
N HIS A 41 53.80 -8.24 8.14
CA HIS A 41 55.23 -8.20 7.83
C HIS A 41 55.54 -8.36 6.33
N LEU A 42 54.52 -8.66 5.49
CA LEU A 42 54.68 -8.59 4.03
C LEU A 42 54.84 -7.15 3.53
N GLN A 43 54.36 -6.14 4.28
CA GLN A 43 54.56 -4.72 3.96
C GLN A 43 56.02 -4.27 4.14
N THR A 44 56.77 -4.94 5.03
CA THR A 44 58.17 -4.64 5.30
C THR A 44 59.15 -5.28 4.28
N SER A 45 58.64 -6.03 3.29
CA SER A 45 59.46 -6.62 2.21
C SER A 45 58.82 -6.39 0.83
N PRO A 46 58.84 -5.15 0.30
CA PRO A 46 58.17 -4.78 -0.96
C PRO A 46 58.68 -5.54 -2.19
N SER A 47 59.94 -5.98 -2.15
CA SER A 47 60.58 -6.73 -3.23
C SER A 47 59.95 -8.10 -3.50
N LEU A 48 59.36 -8.76 -2.50
CA LEU A 48 58.67 -10.05 -2.69
C LEU A 48 57.27 -9.86 -3.30
N LEU A 49 56.63 -8.73 -3.02
CA LEU A 49 55.29 -8.41 -3.53
C LEU A 49 55.30 -8.08 -5.03
N SER A 50 56.39 -7.50 -5.54
CA SER A 50 56.52 -7.18 -6.97
C SER A 50 56.64 -8.40 -7.89
N TYR A 51 56.97 -9.58 -7.35
CA TYR A 51 57.08 -10.83 -8.12
C TYR A 51 55.83 -11.71 -8.03
N LEU A 52 54.81 -11.31 -7.27
CA LEU A 52 53.58 -12.09 -7.13
C LEU A 52 52.87 -12.25 -8.49
N ASN A 53 52.60 -13.50 -8.85
CA ASN A 53 51.74 -13.90 -9.95
C ASN A 53 50.69 -14.91 -9.45
N SER A 54 49.72 -15.25 -10.30
CA SER A 54 48.67 -16.24 -10.00
C SER A 54 49.25 -17.56 -9.47
N ASP A 55 50.31 -18.10 -10.09
CA ASP A 55 50.91 -19.39 -9.69
C ASP A 55 51.54 -19.33 -8.29
N ILE A 56 52.24 -18.25 -7.94
CA ILE A 56 52.84 -18.08 -6.60
C ILE A 56 51.73 -17.95 -5.56
N THR A 57 50.68 -17.18 -5.85
CA THR A 57 49.52 -17.02 -4.95
C THR A 57 48.85 -18.35 -4.69
N HIS A 58 48.66 -19.15 -5.74
CA HIS A 58 48.12 -20.50 -5.65
C HIS A 58 49.00 -21.43 -4.80
N LEU A 59 50.32 -21.44 -5.03
CA LEU A 59 51.26 -22.28 -4.29
C LEU A 59 51.29 -21.94 -2.79
N VAL A 60 51.18 -20.66 -2.42
CA VAL A 60 51.08 -20.23 -1.01
C VAL A 60 49.76 -20.67 -0.36
N LEU A 61 48.63 -20.52 -1.07
CA LEU A 61 47.31 -20.89 -0.53
C LEU A 61 47.13 -22.41 -0.42
N SER A 62 47.81 -23.17 -1.27
CA SER A 62 47.78 -24.63 -1.31
C SER A 62 48.72 -25.29 -0.29
N ASP A 63 49.63 -24.52 0.34
CA ASP A 63 50.59 -25.05 1.31
C ASP A 63 49.86 -25.61 2.56
N PRO A 64 49.96 -26.92 2.84
CA PRO A 64 49.31 -27.54 3.99
C PRO A 64 49.74 -26.95 5.34
N HIS A 65 50.98 -26.46 5.44
CA HIS A 65 51.58 -25.94 6.67
C HIS A 65 51.11 -24.52 7.01
N VAL A 66 50.54 -23.79 6.06
CA VAL A 66 49.96 -22.46 6.30
C VAL A 66 48.53 -22.62 6.82
N SER A 67 48.25 -22.11 8.02
CA SER A 67 46.91 -22.21 8.62
C SER A 67 45.84 -21.55 7.75
N SER A 68 44.59 -22.05 7.79
CA SER A 68 43.48 -21.45 7.04
C SER A 68 43.27 -19.97 7.40
N GLN A 69 43.54 -19.56 8.65
CA GLN A 69 43.47 -18.17 9.08
C GLN A 69 44.57 -17.30 8.47
N SER A 70 45.79 -17.83 8.35
CA SER A 70 46.91 -17.15 7.69
C SER A 70 46.64 -17.01 6.19
N CYS A 71 46.10 -18.05 5.53
CA CYS A 71 45.67 -17.99 4.13
C CYS A 71 44.58 -16.92 3.91
N SER A 72 43.54 -16.87 4.75
CA SER A 72 42.49 -15.83 4.65
C SER A 72 43.03 -14.43 4.88
N SER A 73 44.00 -14.27 5.79
CA SER A 73 44.56 -12.96 6.09
C SER A 73 45.51 -12.49 4.99
N PHE A 74 46.26 -13.41 4.38
CA PHE A 74 47.05 -13.18 3.17
C PHE A 74 46.18 -12.80 1.98
N PHE A 75 45.10 -13.55 1.74
CA PHE A 75 44.14 -13.27 0.67
C PHE A 75 43.48 -11.89 0.82
N ASN A 76 43.04 -11.54 2.03
CA ASN A 76 42.49 -10.21 2.32
C ASN A 76 43.54 -9.10 2.17
N PHE A 77 44.80 -9.38 2.50
CA PHE A 77 45.90 -8.46 2.30
C PHE A 77 46.12 -8.17 0.81
N LEU A 78 46.14 -9.20 -0.05
CA LEU A 78 46.26 -9.02 -1.51
C LEU A 78 45.09 -8.20 -2.06
N ARG A 79 43.85 -8.52 -1.66
CA ARG A 79 42.64 -7.79 -2.08
C ARG A 79 42.64 -6.31 -1.66
N ARG A 80 43.24 -5.95 -0.52
CA ARG A 80 43.32 -4.55 -0.05
C ARG A 80 44.44 -3.76 -0.71
N ASN A 81 45.41 -4.43 -1.33
CA ASN A 81 46.62 -3.84 -1.87
C ASN A 81 46.75 -4.12 -3.38
N GLU A 82 45.64 -4.02 -4.11
CA GLU A 82 45.58 -4.20 -5.58
C GLU A 82 46.49 -3.21 -6.33
N SER A 83 46.84 -2.07 -5.72
CA SER A 83 47.80 -1.10 -6.29
C SER A 83 49.26 -1.57 -6.29
N PHE A 84 49.61 -2.54 -5.45
CA PHE A 84 50.99 -3.05 -5.28
C PHE A 84 51.22 -4.41 -5.95
N THR A 85 50.16 -5.06 -6.42
CA THR A 85 50.19 -6.36 -7.08
C THR A 85 49.85 -6.15 -8.55
N SER A 86 50.60 -6.76 -9.47
CA SER A 86 50.40 -6.52 -10.91
C SER A 86 49.15 -7.21 -11.47
N GLN A 87 48.44 -8.00 -10.67
CA GLN A 87 47.34 -8.86 -11.11
C GLN A 87 46.21 -8.93 -10.08
N LYS A 88 44.96 -8.86 -10.54
CA LYS A 88 43.78 -9.20 -9.73
C LYS A 88 43.81 -10.68 -9.32
N LEU A 89 43.32 -10.99 -8.11
CA LEU A 89 43.17 -12.36 -7.63
C LEU A 89 42.29 -13.16 -8.61
N ASP A 90 42.81 -14.29 -9.10
CA ASP A 90 42.11 -15.11 -10.08
C ASP A 90 41.13 -16.11 -9.43
N LEU A 91 40.26 -16.70 -10.25
CA LEU A 91 39.27 -17.67 -9.79
C LEU A 91 39.93 -18.88 -9.11
N ARG A 92 41.10 -19.32 -9.59
CA ARG A 92 41.84 -20.45 -9.02
C ARG A 92 42.22 -20.20 -7.56
N ALA A 93 42.79 -19.03 -7.23
CA ALA A 93 43.12 -18.67 -5.86
C ALA A 93 41.89 -18.61 -4.95
N HIS A 94 40.73 -18.18 -5.47
CA HIS A 94 39.47 -18.18 -4.72
C HIS A 94 39.02 -19.61 -4.40
N VAL A 95 39.03 -20.52 -5.39
CA VAL A 95 38.63 -21.93 -5.20
C VAL A 95 39.55 -22.64 -4.22
N THR A 96 40.87 -22.48 -4.33
CA THR A 96 41.86 -23.08 -3.41
C THR A 96 41.62 -22.64 -1.96
N LEU A 97 41.37 -21.34 -1.72
CA LEU A 97 41.07 -20.88 -0.37
C LEU A 97 39.72 -21.38 0.14
N MET A 98 38.70 -21.51 -0.72
CA MET A 98 37.42 -22.11 -0.33
C MET A 98 37.58 -23.56 0.13
N CYS A 99 38.39 -24.37 -0.55
CA CYS A 99 38.72 -25.73 -0.09
C CYS A 99 39.31 -25.71 1.32
N ARG A 100 40.31 -24.84 1.58
CA ARG A 100 40.95 -24.68 2.90
C ARG A 100 39.97 -24.22 3.98
N LEU A 101 39.05 -23.32 3.65
CA LEU A 101 38.02 -22.82 4.57
C LEU A 101 36.98 -23.90 4.91
N TYR A 102 36.62 -24.74 3.94
CA TYR A 102 35.68 -25.85 4.13
C TYR A 102 36.25 -26.89 5.10
N GLY A 103 37.50 -27.33 4.88
CA GLY A 103 38.19 -28.23 5.82
C GLY A 103 38.33 -27.66 7.24
N ALA A 104 38.39 -26.33 7.37
CA ALA A 104 38.40 -25.63 8.65
C ALA A 104 37.00 -25.30 9.21
N ARG A 105 35.92 -25.77 8.57
CA ARG A 105 34.50 -25.52 8.92
C ARG A 105 34.12 -24.03 9.02
N LYS A 106 34.78 -23.17 8.24
CA LYS A 106 34.55 -21.70 8.21
C LYS A 106 33.53 -21.30 7.12
N PHE A 107 32.32 -21.84 7.18
CA PHE A 107 31.28 -21.67 6.14
C PHE A 107 30.86 -20.22 5.87
N ALA A 108 30.84 -19.36 6.90
CA ALA A 108 30.50 -17.94 6.72
C ALA A 108 31.53 -17.20 5.86
N GLN A 109 32.83 -17.50 6.04
CA GLN A 109 33.90 -16.90 5.23
C GLN A 109 33.84 -17.41 3.80
N MET A 110 33.55 -18.71 3.62
CA MET A 110 33.34 -19.32 2.31
C MET A 110 32.15 -18.67 1.56
N LYS A 111 31.01 -18.45 2.23
CA LYS A 111 29.86 -17.74 1.65
C LYS A 111 30.23 -16.32 1.20
N ASN A 112 31.00 -15.59 2.02
CA ASN A 112 31.46 -14.24 1.65
C ASN A 112 32.36 -14.25 0.41
N MET A 113 33.21 -15.27 0.27
CA MET A 113 34.05 -15.43 -0.92
C MET A 113 33.22 -15.73 -2.17
N LEU A 114 32.26 -16.65 -2.07
CA LEU A 114 31.31 -16.91 -3.16
C LEU A 114 30.55 -15.66 -3.55
N ASN A 115 30.12 -14.85 -2.58
CA ASN A 115 29.46 -13.58 -2.86
C ASN A 115 30.37 -12.64 -3.65
N CYS A 116 31.66 -12.55 -3.33
CA CYS A 116 32.62 -11.78 -4.12
C CYS A 116 32.72 -12.28 -5.56
N ILE A 117 32.81 -13.60 -5.77
CA ILE A 117 32.87 -14.21 -7.11
C ILE A 117 31.60 -13.89 -7.91
N VAL A 118 30.44 -13.99 -7.27
CA VAL A 118 29.14 -13.72 -7.92
C VAL A 118 29.00 -12.25 -8.28
N THR A 119 29.49 -11.32 -7.45
CA THR A 119 29.38 -9.87 -7.70
C THR A 119 30.43 -9.29 -8.66
N ASP A 120 31.57 -9.97 -8.86
CA ASP A 120 32.62 -9.51 -9.78
C ASP A 120 32.45 -10.12 -11.17
N ASP A 121 32.13 -9.30 -12.17
CA ASP A 121 31.93 -9.74 -13.55
C ASP A 121 33.18 -10.40 -14.18
N ASN A 122 34.39 -10.16 -13.64
CA ASN A 122 35.63 -10.80 -14.13
C ASN A 122 35.83 -12.22 -13.57
N LEU A 123 35.19 -12.54 -12.43
CA LEU A 123 35.31 -13.83 -11.76
C LEU A 123 34.09 -14.72 -12.01
N ARG A 124 32.96 -14.13 -12.40
CA ARG A 124 31.74 -14.86 -12.71
C ARG A 124 31.96 -15.79 -13.90
N CYS A 125 31.70 -17.07 -13.70
CA CYS A 125 31.86 -18.10 -14.72
C CYS A 125 30.84 -19.24 -14.52
N PRO A 126 30.61 -20.08 -15.55
CA PRO A 126 29.76 -21.25 -15.44
C PRO A 126 30.22 -22.23 -14.35
N VAL A 127 29.27 -22.83 -13.64
CA VAL A 127 29.51 -23.81 -12.55
C VAL A 127 30.52 -24.92 -12.92
N PRO A 128 30.48 -25.52 -14.13
CA PRO A 128 31.46 -26.55 -14.49
C PRO A 128 32.92 -26.09 -14.41
N ILE A 129 33.19 -24.80 -14.64
CA ILE A 129 34.55 -24.22 -14.54
C ILE A 129 34.96 -24.06 -13.08
N ILE A 130 34.04 -23.68 -12.20
CA ILE A 130 34.32 -23.58 -10.76
C ILE A 130 34.64 -24.98 -10.20
N ILE A 131 33.90 -26.00 -10.64
CA ILE A 131 34.10 -27.39 -10.19
C ILE A 131 35.39 -27.99 -10.77
N SER A 132 35.75 -27.71 -12.02
CA SER A 132 37.00 -28.24 -12.62
C SER A 132 38.28 -27.68 -11.99
N LEU A 133 38.18 -26.57 -11.26
CA LEU A 133 39.29 -25.97 -10.51
C LEU A 133 39.47 -26.56 -9.09
N ILE A 134 38.58 -27.46 -8.66
CA ILE A 134 38.75 -28.22 -7.43
C ILE A 134 39.85 -29.26 -7.68
N GLU A 135 41.02 -29.07 -7.09
CA GLU A 135 42.17 -29.94 -7.32
C GLU A 135 41.95 -31.36 -6.76
N ASP A 136 42.40 -32.39 -7.51
CA ASP A 136 42.30 -33.82 -7.18
C ASP A 136 42.91 -34.21 -5.81
N GLY A 137 43.68 -33.31 -5.18
CA GLY A 137 44.29 -33.51 -3.86
C GLY A 137 43.39 -33.24 -2.65
N TYR A 138 42.16 -32.73 -2.84
CA TYR A 138 41.19 -32.51 -1.75
C TYR A 138 40.23 -33.71 -1.66
N SER A 139 40.51 -34.64 -0.74
CA SER A 139 39.84 -35.94 -0.62
C SER A 139 38.46 -35.92 0.06
N GLU A 140 37.74 -34.78 0.11
CA GLU A 140 36.40 -34.75 0.72
C GLU A 140 35.30 -34.91 -0.35
N PRO A 141 34.64 -36.09 -0.41
CA PRO A 141 33.74 -36.45 -1.51
C PRO A 141 32.50 -35.55 -1.63
N THR A 142 32.14 -34.81 -0.59
CA THR A 142 30.92 -33.96 -0.55
C THR A 142 31.21 -32.47 -0.75
N PHE A 143 32.47 -32.05 -0.96
CA PHE A 143 32.80 -30.62 -1.04
C PHE A 143 32.12 -29.95 -2.24
N ALA A 144 32.19 -30.58 -3.42
CA ALA A 144 31.57 -30.07 -4.64
C ALA A 144 30.05 -29.89 -4.47
N GLU A 145 29.38 -30.86 -3.83
CA GLU A 145 27.94 -30.80 -3.54
C GLU A 145 27.61 -29.60 -2.63
N LYS A 146 28.33 -29.45 -1.51
CA LYS A 146 28.12 -28.33 -0.57
C LYS A 146 28.50 -26.98 -1.16
N LEU A 147 29.49 -26.93 -2.05
CA LEU A 147 29.87 -25.74 -2.79
C LEU A 147 28.75 -25.30 -3.74
N CYS A 148 28.21 -26.23 -4.54
CA CYS A 148 27.07 -25.96 -5.42
C CYS A 148 25.82 -25.52 -4.64
N ASP A 149 25.50 -26.21 -3.53
CA ASP A 149 24.38 -25.87 -2.65
C ASP A 149 24.53 -24.45 -2.05
N MET A 150 25.73 -24.07 -1.61
CA MET A 150 26.02 -22.72 -1.13
C MET A 150 25.98 -21.68 -2.25
N LEU A 151 26.50 -22.00 -3.42
CA LEU A 151 26.52 -21.13 -4.59
C LEU A 151 25.10 -20.82 -5.10
N MET A 152 24.22 -21.83 -5.15
CA MET A 152 22.81 -21.65 -5.49
C MET A 152 22.13 -20.65 -4.54
N ARG A 153 22.37 -20.77 -3.22
CA ARG A 153 21.84 -19.82 -2.23
C ARG A 153 22.41 -18.41 -2.39
N VAL A 154 23.70 -18.27 -2.71
CA VAL A 154 24.33 -16.97 -2.95
C VAL A 154 23.75 -16.30 -4.21
N TYR A 155 23.54 -17.04 -5.29
CA TYR A 155 22.86 -16.50 -6.47
C TYR A 155 21.42 -16.07 -6.17
N ALA A 156 20.68 -16.86 -5.39
CA ALA A 156 19.33 -16.52 -4.94
C ALA A 156 19.31 -15.21 -4.11
N ASP A 157 20.23 -15.05 -3.15
CA ASP A 157 20.37 -13.85 -2.32
C ASP A 157 20.66 -12.59 -3.17
N ASN A 158 21.42 -12.73 -4.26
CA ASN A 158 21.74 -11.65 -5.21
C ASN A 158 20.69 -11.47 -6.33
N LYS A 159 19.54 -12.15 -6.25
CA LYS A 159 18.46 -12.12 -7.28
C LYS A 159 18.90 -12.57 -8.68
N MET A 160 19.97 -13.36 -8.76
CA MET A 160 20.50 -13.97 -9.99
C MET A 160 19.85 -15.33 -10.21
N PHE A 161 18.55 -15.33 -10.51
CA PHE A 161 17.74 -16.55 -10.50
C PHE A 161 18.08 -17.54 -11.60
N LYS A 162 18.48 -17.05 -12.78
CA LYS A 162 18.83 -17.91 -13.92
C LYS A 162 20.07 -18.74 -13.60
N GLU A 163 21.09 -18.10 -13.06
CA GLU A 163 22.34 -18.73 -12.64
C GLU A 163 22.10 -19.70 -11.47
N ALA A 164 21.21 -19.35 -10.53
CA ALA A 164 20.81 -20.27 -9.47
C ALA A 164 20.16 -21.55 -10.01
N ILE A 165 19.28 -21.43 -11.03
CA ILE A 165 18.65 -22.57 -11.71
C ILE A 165 19.68 -23.37 -12.51
N GLU A 166 20.65 -22.73 -13.17
CA GLU A 166 21.74 -23.42 -13.87
C GLU A 166 22.61 -24.25 -12.91
N VAL A 167 22.85 -23.76 -11.68
CA VAL A 167 23.54 -24.53 -10.63
C VAL A 167 22.71 -25.76 -10.24
N PHE A 168 21.40 -25.60 -10.05
CA PHE A 168 20.49 -26.71 -9.76
C PHE A 168 20.50 -27.78 -10.87
N ASP A 169 20.37 -27.36 -12.13
CA ASP A 169 20.38 -28.26 -13.28
C ASP A 169 21.71 -29.02 -13.38
N TYR A 170 22.83 -28.36 -13.06
CA TYR A 170 24.13 -29.00 -12.97
C TYR A 170 24.19 -30.06 -11.85
N MET A 171 23.68 -29.73 -10.65
CA MET A 171 23.63 -30.69 -9.54
C MET A 171 22.80 -31.92 -9.89
N ALA A 172 21.60 -31.73 -10.43
CA ALA A 172 20.70 -32.80 -10.85
C ALA A 172 21.33 -33.71 -11.92
N LYS A 173 21.96 -33.11 -12.94
CA LYS A 173 22.62 -33.84 -14.03
C LYS A 173 23.81 -34.70 -13.57
N ASN A 174 24.53 -34.26 -12.54
CA ASN A 174 25.70 -34.96 -12.02
C ASN A 174 25.37 -35.89 -10.83
N GLY A 175 24.09 -36.03 -10.47
CA GLY A 175 23.65 -36.91 -9.39
C GLY A 175 24.08 -36.44 -7.99
N PHE A 176 24.32 -35.15 -7.80
CA PHE A 176 24.62 -34.58 -6.49
C PHE A 176 23.37 -34.58 -5.61
N GLU A 177 23.55 -34.78 -4.30
CA GLU A 177 22.45 -34.63 -3.35
C GLU A 177 21.97 -33.17 -3.30
N ILE A 178 20.68 -32.94 -3.57
CA ILE A 178 20.07 -31.61 -3.55
C ILE A 178 19.26 -31.44 -2.26
N GLU A 179 19.64 -30.47 -1.44
CA GLU A 179 18.92 -30.15 -0.19
C GLU A 179 17.62 -29.38 -0.48
N GLU A 180 16.48 -29.92 -0.04
CA GLU A 180 15.15 -29.26 -0.15
C GLU A 180 15.17 -27.83 0.40
N ARG A 181 15.86 -27.61 1.52
CA ARG A 181 15.92 -26.29 2.17
C ARG A 181 16.53 -25.23 1.26
N SER A 182 17.53 -25.58 0.48
CA SER A 182 18.18 -24.64 -0.43
C SER A 182 17.31 -24.35 -1.64
N CYS A 183 16.59 -25.34 -2.16
CA CYS A 183 15.56 -25.14 -3.18
C CYS A 183 14.41 -24.27 -2.66
N PHE A 184 13.97 -24.48 -1.42
CA PHE A 184 12.94 -23.68 -0.77
C PHE A 184 13.35 -22.21 -0.62
N VAL A 185 14.61 -21.92 -0.28
CA VAL A 185 15.16 -20.55 -0.26
C VAL A 185 15.06 -19.89 -1.64
N LEU A 186 15.37 -20.62 -2.71
CA LEU A 186 15.23 -20.12 -4.08
C LEU A 186 13.77 -19.88 -4.46
N LEU A 187 12.85 -20.80 -4.13
CA LEU A 187 11.40 -20.60 -4.30
C LEU A 187 10.90 -19.34 -3.58
N LEU A 188 11.32 -19.12 -2.33
CA LEU A 188 10.98 -17.93 -1.57
C LEU A 188 11.55 -16.65 -2.19
N ALA A 189 12.78 -16.69 -2.71
CA ALA A 189 13.41 -15.55 -3.36
C ALA A 189 12.73 -15.18 -4.69
N LEU A 190 12.35 -16.19 -5.49
CA LEU A 190 11.55 -16.03 -6.71
C LEU A 190 10.17 -15.44 -6.38
N LYS A 191 9.51 -15.96 -5.34
CA LYS A 191 8.21 -15.46 -4.87
C LYS A 191 8.28 -14.00 -4.42
N ARG A 192 9.27 -13.64 -3.59
CA ARG A 192 9.47 -12.26 -3.11
C ARG A 192 9.76 -11.26 -4.23
N SER A 193 10.26 -11.75 -5.36
CA SER A 193 10.56 -10.93 -6.54
C SER A 193 9.40 -10.88 -7.54
N ASP A 194 8.23 -11.43 -7.17
CA ASP A 194 7.06 -11.58 -8.02
C ASP A 194 7.39 -12.20 -9.38
N ARG A 195 8.07 -13.35 -9.38
CA ARG A 195 8.42 -14.15 -10.58
C ARG A 195 7.72 -15.51 -10.54
N ALA A 196 6.39 -15.52 -10.60
CA ALA A 196 5.59 -16.73 -10.37
C ALA A 196 5.82 -17.85 -11.41
N GLU A 197 5.99 -17.53 -12.69
CA GLU A 197 6.23 -18.54 -13.72
C GLU A 197 7.60 -19.24 -13.55
N GLU A 198 8.64 -18.48 -13.19
CA GLU A 198 9.94 -19.09 -12.85
C GLU A 198 9.88 -19.89 -11.55
N CYS A 199 9.11 -19.42 -10.56
CA CYS A 199 8.86 -20.17 -9.33
C CYS A 199 8.21 -21.53 -9.63
N LEU A 200 7.17 -21.54 -10.47
CA LEU A 200 6.44 -22.74 -10.85
C LEU A 200 7.28 -23.65 -11.76
N GLY A 201 8.02 -23.08 -12.70
CA GLY A 201 8.97 -23.80 -13.54
C GLY A 201 10.07 -24.46 -12.73
N PHE A 202 10.65 -23.75 -11.75
CA PHE A 202 11.64 -24.30 -10.83
C PHE A 202 11.05 -25.40 -9.94
N PHE A 203 9.84 -25.21 -9.43
CA PHE A 203 9.15 -26.25 -8.65
C PHE A 203 8.92 -27.54 -9.45
N ARG A 204 8.55 -27.45 -10.74
CA ARG A 204 8.46 -28.64 -11.62
C ARG A 204 9.81 -29.34 -11.77
N ARG A 205 10.91 -28.59 -11.93
CA ARG A 205 12.27 -29.15 -11.95
C ARG A 205 12.63 -29.87 -10.65
N MET A 206 12.21 -29.34 -9.49
CA MET A 206 12.39 -30.04 -8.21
C MET A 206 11.70 -31.40 -8.20
N ILE A 207 10.47 -31.47 -8.72
CA ILE A 207 9.71 -32.73 -8.84
C ILE A 207 10.40 -33.70 -9.81
N GLU A 208 10.84 -33.23 -10.98
CA GLU A 208 11.50 -34.05 -12.01
C GLU A 208 12.84 -34.63 -11.56
N SER A 209 13.54 -33.92 -10.65
CA SER A 209 14.82 -34.34 -10.07
C SER A 209 14.68 -35.14 -8.77
N ASP A 210 13.49 -35.66 -8.46
CA ASP A 210 13.18 -36.45 -7.24
C ASP A 210 13.58 -35.76 -5.92
N VAL A 211 13.58 -34.42 -5.88
CA VAL A 211 13.81 -33.67 -4.64
C VAL A 211 12.61 -33.85 -3.72
N LEU A 212 12.85 -34.09 -2.43
CA LEU A 212 11.79 -34.17 -1.42
C LEU A 212 10.96 -32.87 -1.44
N ILE A 213 9.65 -32.98 -1.66
CA ILE A 213 8.74 -31.83 -1.64
C ILE A 213 8.05 -31.74 -0.29
N THR A 214 8.12 -30.58 0.35
CA THR A 214 7.42 -30.30 1.61
C THR A 214 6.16 -29.47 1.39
N VAL A 215 5.27 -29.46 2.39
CA VAL A 215 4.11 -28.56 2.43
C VAL A 215 4.49 -27.08 2.22
N TYR A 216 5.64 -26.65 2.73
CA TYR A 216 6.10 -25.26 2.63
C TYR A 216 6.50 -24.89 1.20
N SER A 217 7.16 -25.80 0.50
CA SER A 217 7.55 -25.64 -0.90
C SER A 217 6.31 -25.50 -1.80
N MET A 218 5.33 -26.41 -1.68
CA MET A 218 4.07 -26.29 -2.45
C MET A 218 3.27 -25.04 -2.07
N THR A 219 3.13 -24.75 -0.77
CA THR A 219 2.42 -23.56 -0.29
C THR A 219 3.05 -22.27 -0.80
N SER A 220 4.37 -22.21 -0.96
CA SER A 220 5.05 -21.01 -1.48
C SER A 220 4.75 -20.76 -2.96
N VAL A 221 4.62 -21.83 -3.76
CA VAL A 221 4.22 -21.72 -5.17
C VAL A 221 2.74 -21.34 -5.28
N ILE A 222 1.87 -21.97 -4.48
CA ILE A 222 0.45 -21.63 -4.38
C ILE A 222 0.27 -20.15 -4.00
N ASP A 223 1.02 -19.66 -3.01
CA ASP A 223 1.02 -18.24 -2.60
C ASP A 223 1.46 -17.29 -3.72
N GLY A 224 2.48 -17.67 -4.49
CA GLY A 224 2.88 -16.91 -5.68
C GLY A 224 1.76 -16.80 -6.73
N LEU A 225 1.06 -17.89 -7.02
CA LEU A 225 -0.07 -17.91 -7.98
C LEU A 225 -1.28 -17.13 -7.47
N CYS A 226 -1.64 -17.33 -6.20
CA CYS A 226 -2.80 -16.69 -5.58
C CYS A 226 -2.65 -15.15 -5.56
N ARG A 227 -1.44 -14.63 -5.31
CA ARG A 227 -1.17 -13.18 -5.38
C ARG A 227 -1.43 -12.59 -6.76
N ARG A 228 -1.17 -13.35 -7.83
CA ARG A 228 -1.44 -12.95 -9.23
C ARG A 228 -2.88 -13.17 -9.68
N GLY A 229 -3.68 -13.87 -8.87
CA GLY A 229 -5.09 -14.13 -9.14
C GLY A 229 -5.34 -15.40 -9.94
N GLU A 230 -4.33 -16.24 -10.08
CA GLU A 230 -4.44 -17.53 -10.77
C GLU A 230 -5.00 -18.60 -9.81
N MET A 231 -6.20 -18.34 -9.30
CA MET A 231 -6.83 -19.14 -8.24
C MET A 231 -7.03 -20.60 -8.65
N GLU A 232 -7.43 -20.85 -9.91
CA GLU A 232 -7.62 -22.19 -10.46
C GLU A 232 -6.32 -23.01 -10.51
N ARG A 233 -5.21 -22.40 -10.95
CA ARG A 233 -3.90 -23.07 -10.94
C ARG A 233 -3.43 -23.33 -9.51
N GLY A 234 -3.67 -22.40 -8.60
CA GLY A 234 -3.42 -22.58 -7.17
C GLY A 234 -4.20 -23.79 -6.62
N ARG A 235 -5.50 -23.88 -6.89
CA ARG A 235 -6.34 -25.01 -6.46
C ARG A 235 -5.89 -26.33 -7.08
N GLY A 236 -5.51 -26.34 -8.36
CA GLY A 236 -4.93 -27.52 -9.01
C GLY A 236 -3.69 -28.04 -8.27
N LEU A 237 -2.77 -27.15 -7.87
CA LEU A 237 -1.60 -27.54 -7.07
C LEU A 237 -1.97 -28.01 -5.65
N MET A 238 -3.05 -27.49 -5.06
CA MET A 238 -3.55 -27.97 -3.77
C MET A 238 -4.11 -29.40 -3.88
N VAL A 239 -4.79 -29.73 -4.97
CA VAL A 239 -5.24 -31.12 -5.24
C VAL A 239 -4.04 -32.04 -5.45
N GLU A 240 -3.07 -31.62 -6.27
CA GLU A 240 -1.82 -32.37 -6.46
C GLU A 240 -1.07 -32.61 -5.14
N MET A 241 -1.09 -31.63 -4.23
CA MET A 241 -0.51 -31.74 -2.90
C MET A 241 -1.14 -32.89 -2.10
N VAL A 242 -2.48 -33.01 -2.14
CA VAL A 242 -3.23 -34.09 -1.48
C VAL A 242 -2.97 -35.45 -2.15
N ASP A 243 -2.93 -35.49 -3.48
CA ASP A 243 -2.65 -36.71 -4.25
C ASP A 243 -1.26 -37.29 -3.95
N ARG A 244 -0.30 -36.41 -3.62
CA ARG A 244 1.05 -36.77 -3.14
C ARG A 244 1.09 -37.21 -1.67
N GLY A 245 -0.05 -37.25 -0.99
CA GLY A 245 -0.15 -37.59 0.44
C GLY A 245 0.31 -36.47 1.38
N ILE A 246 0.53 -35.26 0.88
CA ILE A 246 0.93 -34.10 1.69
C ILE A 246 -0.34 -33.35 2.11
N LYS A 247 -0.61 -33.26 3.41
CA LYS A 247 -1.82 -32.57 3.90
C LYS A 247 -1.64 -31.03 3.84
N PRO A 248 -2.57 -30.29 3.22
CA PRO A 248 -2.57 -28.83 3.29
C PRO A 248 -2.54 -28.31 4.72
N SER A 249 -1.71 -27.30 4.97
CA SER A 249 -1.60 -26.68 6.29
C SER A 249 -2.56 -25.49 6.40
N VAL A 250 -2.83 -25.00 7.62
CA VAL A 250 -3.58 -23.75 7.84
C VAL A 250 -3.02 -22.57 7.04
N ILE A 251 -1.69 -22.54 6.81
CA ILE A 251 -1.05 -21.50 6.00
C ILE A 251 -1.49 -21.61 4.54
N THR A 252 -1.61 -22.83 4.01
CA THR A 252 -2.06 -23.11 2.65
C THR A 252 -3.49 -22.60 2.45
N TYR A 253 -4.42 -22.88 3.38
CA TYR A 253 -5.78 -22.32 3.31
C TYR A 253 -5.78 -20.79 3.46
N ASN A 254 -5.01 -20.24 4.41
CA ASN A 254 -4.93 -18.80 4.63
C ASN A 254 -4.44 -18.04 3.38
N THR A 255 -3.55 -18.64 2.58
CA THR A 255 -3.13 -18.10 1.29
C THR A 255 -4.32 -17.92 0.33
N PHE A 256 -5.19 -18.92 0.21
CA PHE A 256 -6.40 -18.80 -0.61
C PHE A 256 -7.40 -17.82 -0.01
N VAL A 257 -7.64 -17.91 1.30
CA VAL A 257 -8.56 -17.00 2.02
C VAL A 257 -8.15 -15.55 1.77
N ASN A 258 -6.88 -15.18 1.99
CA ASN A 258 -6.40 -13.82 1.76
C ASN A 258 -6.57 -13.41 0.29
N ALA A 259 -6.24 -14.29 -0.65
CA ALA A 259 -6.36 -14.00 -2.08
C ALA A 259 -7.81 -13.83 -2.54
N TYR A 260 -8.77 -14.59 -1.99
CA TYR A 260 -10.19 -14.40 -2.26
C TYR A 260 -10.72 -13.09 -1.66
N VAL A 261 -10.30 -12.76 -0.42
CA VAL A 261 -10.66 -11.52 0.27
C VAL A 261 -10.18 -10.29 -0.48
N GLU A 262 -8.90 -10.25 -0.92
CA GLU A 262 -8.33 -9.14 -1.70
C GLU A 262 -9.11 -8.88 -3.00
N ARG A 263 -9.71 -9.92 -3.58
CA ARG A 263 -10.49 -9.87 -4.82
C ARG A 263 -11.98 -9.66 -4.60
N LYS A 264 -12.45 -9.65 -3.35
CA LYS A 264 -13.86 -9.60 -2.97
C LYS A 264 -14.69 -10.75 -3.58
N ASP A 265 -14.07 -11.90 -3.78
CA ASP A 265 -14.75 -13.11 -4.24
C ASP A 265 -15.22 -13.94 -3.03
N PHE A 266 -16.45 -13.67 -2.60
CA PHE A 266 -17.06 -14.35 -1.46
C PHE A 266 -17.50 -15.78 -1.75
N VAL A 267 -17.70 -16.14 -3.03
CA VAL A 267 -18.08 -17.51 -3.41
C VAL A 267 -16.89 -18.43 -3.20
N GLY A 268 -15.74 -18.08 -3.77
CA GLY A 268 -14.49 -18.82 -3.58
C GLY A 268 -14.04 -18.86 -2.11
N LEU A 269 -14.27 -17.77 -1.36
CA LEU A 269 -14.03 -17.72 0.08
C LEU A 269 -14.87 -18.75 0.86
N ASN A 270 -16.17 -18.83 0.61
CA ASN A 270 -17.04 -19.78 1.31
C ASN A 270 -16.70 -21.24 0.96
N GLU A 271 -16.34 -21.51 -0.29
CA GLU A 271 -15.89 -22.84 -0.71
C GLU A 271 -14.61 -23.27 0.00
N ILE A 272 -13.61 -22.38 0.11
CA ILE A 272 -12.34 -22.74 0.76
C ILE A 272 -12.50 -22.90 2.28
N LEU A 273 -13.37 -22.11 2.92
CA LEU A 273 -13.70 -22.29 4.35
C LEU A 273 -14.44 -23.61 4.60
N SER A 274 -15.38 -23.97 3.73
CA SER A 274 -16.08 -25.27 3.80
C SER A 274 -15.12 -26.44 3.63
N LEU A 275 -14.13 -26.31 2.74
CA LEU A 275 -13.08 -27.31 2.58
C LEU A 275 -12.19 -27.40 3.82
N MET A 276 -11.83 -26.26 4.41
CA MET A 276 -11.04 -26.20 5.64
C MET A 276 -11.74 -26.92 6.81
N GLU A 277 -13.07 -26.76 6.93
CA GLU A 277 -13.90 -27.47 7.91
C GLU A 277 -13.96 -28.98 7.63
N LYS A 278 -14.20 -29.38 6.37
CA LYS A 278 -14.23 -30.78 5.94
C LYS A 278 -12.91 -31.50 6.25
N ASP A 279 -11.79 -30.82 6.01
CA ASP A 279 -10.45 -31.34 6.26
C ASP A 279 -10.03 -31.23 7.73
N GLN A 280 -10.93 -30.75 8.60
CA GLN A 280 -10.76 -30.58 10.05
C GLN A 280 -9.57 -29.69 10.43
N VAL A 281 -9.28 -28.69 9.61
CA VAL A 281 -8.20 -27.74 9.84
C VAL A 281 -8.72 -26.60 10.71
N THR A 282 -8.20 -26.48 11.93
CA THR A 282 -8.63 -25.44 12.87
C THR A 282 -8.09 -24.06 12.47
N TYR A 283 -8.92 -23.03 12.60
CA TYR A 283 -8.52 -21.65 12.40
C TYR A 283 -7.44 -21.23 13.41
N ASN A 284 -6.41 -20.53 12.93
CA ASN A 284 -5.40 -19.90 13.78
C ASN A 284 -5.67 -18.39 13.88
N ALA A 285 -4.86 -17.67 14.65
CA ALA A 285 -5.00 -16.22 14.83
C ALA A 285 -5.03 -15.47 13.48
N ALA A 286 -4.15 -15.83 12.53
CA ALA A 286 -4.11 -15.20 11.22
C ALA A 286 -5.39 -15.44 10.40
N THR A 287 -5.98 -16.64 10.47
CA THR A 287 -7.25 -16.94 9.79
C THR A 287 -8.36 -16.03 10.31
N TYR A 288 -8.52 -15.93 11.64
CA TYR A 288 -9.53 -15.04 12.23
C TYR A 288 -9.28 -13.58 11.87
N THR A 289 -8.03 -13.11 11.93
CA THR A 289 -7.69 -11.73 11.56
C THR A 289 -8.14 -11.39 10.14
N ILE A 290 -7.82 -12.25 9.15
CA ILE A 290 -8.18 -12.01 7.75
C ILE A 290 -9.71 -12.00 7.58
N LEU A 291 -10.42 -12.93 8.22
CA LEU A 291 -11.88 -13.01 8.09
C LEU A 291 -12.59 -11.84 8.78
N ILE A 292 -12.18 -11.45 10.00
CA ILE A 292 -12.76 -10.31 10.73
C ILE A 292 -12.54 -9.01 9.95
N GLU A 293 -11.35 -8.81 9.36
CA GLU A 293 -11.07 -7.66 8.51
C GLU A 293 -11.93 -7.67 7.23
N CYS A 294 -12.09 -8.83 6.60
CA CYS A 294 -12.93 -9.01 5.41
C CYS A 294 -14.41 -8.67 5.70
N TYR A 295 -15.00 -9.31 6.70
CA TYR A 295 -16.41 -9.10 7.03
C TYR A 295 -16.66 -7.67 7.52
N GLY A 296 -15.74 -7.11 8.31
CA GLY A 296 -15.81 -5.71 8.74
C GLY A 296 -15.73 -4.70 7.60
N SER A 297 -14.80 -4.90 6.65
CA SER A 297 -14.69 -4.03 5.46
C SER A 297 -15.86 -4.18 4.48
N SER A 298 -16.54 -5.33 4.50
CA SER A 298 -17.76 -5.61 3.72
C SER A 298 -19.03 -5.08 4.39
N GLY A 299 -18.94 -4.53 5.61
CA GLY A 299 -20.07 -4.01 6.38
C GLY A 299 -20.87 -5.06 7.13
N ASN A 300 -20.48 -6.35 7.07
CA ASN A 300 -21.13 -7.44 7.80
C ASN A 300 -20.51 -7.58 9.20
N ILE A 301 -20.81 -6.62 10.07
CA ILE A 301 -20.19 -6.52 11.40
C ILE A 301 -20.71 -7.58 12.36
N GLU A 302 -21.94 -8.06 12.17
CA GLU A 302 -22.48 -9.17 12.95
C GLU A 302 -21.63 -10.44 12.80
N GLU A 303 -21.22 -10.77 11.57
CA GLU A 303 -20.36 -11.93 11.33
C GLU A 303 -18.95 -11.72 11.86
N ALA A 304 -18.42 -10.50 11.76
CA ALA A 304 -17.13 -10.15 12.35
C ALA A 304 -17.13 -10.28 13.89
N GLU A 305 -18.18 -9.84 14.58
CA GLU A 305 -18.33 -10.02 16.04
C GLU A 305 -18.50 -11.49 16.41
N LYS A 306 -19.27 -12.29 15.66
CA LYS A 306 -19.37 -13.75 15.90
C LYS A 306 -18.01 -14.44 15.81
N LEU A 307 -17.22 -14.14 14.77
CA LEU A 307 -15.88 -14.69 14.60
C LEU A 307 -14.94 -14.26 15.73
N PHE A 308 -15.07 -13.02 16.20
CA PHE A 308 -14.30 -12.52 17.33
C PHE A 308 -14.65 -13.25 18.64
N GLU A 309 -15.94 -13.46 18.92
CA GLU A 309 -16.37 -14.25 20.07
C GLU A 309 -15.93 -15.70 19.97
N GLU A 310 -16.00 -16.31 18.77
CA GLU A 310 -15.56 -17.68 18.53
C GLU A 310 -14.05 -17.83 18.79
N MET A 311 -13.24 -16.88 18.29
CA MET A 311 -11.80 -16.80 18.55
C MET A 311 -11.51 -16.81 20.06
N HIS A 312 -12.29 -16.06 20.84
CA HIS A 312 -12.19 -16.01 22.30
C HIS A 312 -12.61 -17.31 22.97
N LYS A 313 -13.76 -17.89 22.58
CA LYS A 313 -14.27 -19.16 23.12
C LYS A 313 -13.29 -20.32 22.88
N LYS A 314 -12.54 -20.29 21.77
CA LYS A 314 -11.48 -21.25 21.45
C LYS A 314 -10.13 -20.96 22.14
N GLY A 315 -10.04 -19.91 22.97
CA GLY A 315 -8.82 -19.54 23.68
C GLY A 315 -7.71 -18.97 22.80
N ILE A 316 -8.03 -18.56 21.57
CA ILE A 316 -7.08 -17.95 20.64
C ILE A 316 -6.97 -16.47 20.99
N LYS A 317 -5.76 -16.01 21.33
CA LYS A 317 -5.54 -14.62 21.74
C LYS A 317 -5.65 -13.69 20.54
N ALA A 318 -6.61 -12.77 20.59
CA ALA A 318 -6.68 -11.63 19.68
C ALA A 318 -5.49 -10.68 19.93
N ASP A 319 -4.92 -10.16 18.85
CA ASP A 319 -3.88 -9.14 18.92
C ASP A 319 -4.48 -7.73 18.82
N VAL A 320 -3.62 -6.70 18.98
CA VAL A 320 -4.04 -5.29 18.90
C VAL A 320 -4.68 -4.96 17.56
N HIS A 321 -4.28 -5.63 16.48
CA HIS A 321 -4.80 -5.38 15.15
C HIS A 321 -6.27 -5.83 15.03
N VAL A 322 -6.62 -7.03 15.52
CA VAL A 322 -8.01 -7.52 15.54
C VAL A 322 -8.92 -6.58 16.33
N TYR A 323 -8.51 -6.19 17.55
CA TYR A 323 -9.26 -5.23 18.35
C TYR A 323 -9.44 -3.88 17.63
N THR A 324 -8.36 -3.35 17.05
CA THR A 324 -8.40 -2.07 16.32
C THR A 324 -9.37 -2.13 15.15
N SER A 325 -9.41 -3.25 14.42
CA SER A 325 -10.33 -3.45 13.31
C SER A 325 -11.78 -3.42 13.78
N ILE A 326 -12.16 -4.20 14.80
CA ILE A 326 -13.54 -4.25 15.31
C ILE A 326 -13.97 -2.92 15.94
N ILE A 327 -13.08 -2.26 16.67
CA ILE A 327 -13.31 -0.90 17.22
C ILE A 327 -13.57 0.07 16.06
N SER A 328 -12.73 0.07 15.01
CA SER A 328 -12.91 0.94 13.85
C SER A 328 -14.25 0.72 13.16
N TRP A 329 -14.69 -0.53 13.03
CA TRP A 329 -15.96 -0.86 12.42
C TRP A 329 -17.15 -0.42 13.27
N ASN A 330 -17.13 -0.69 14.58
CA ASN A 330 -18.16 -0.20 15.50
C ASN A 330 -18.24 1.34 15.52
N CYS A 331 -17.11 2.05 15.50
CA CYS A 331 -17.08 3.52 15.38
C CYS A 331 -17.71 4.03 14.07
N ARG A 332 -17.50 3.31 12.95
CA ARG A 332 -18.08 3.71 11.65
C ARG A 332 -19.59 3.55 11.59
N LEU A 333 -20.14 2.53 12.26
CA LEU A 333 -21.59 2.35 12.40
C LEU A 333 -22.23 3.25 13.46
N GLY A 334 -21.44 3.91 14.30
CA GLY A 334 -21.94 4.72 15.41
C GLY A 334 -22.24 3.91 16.69
N ASN A 335 -21.83 2.63 16.74
CA ASN A 335 -21.93 1.77 17.93
C ASN A 335 -20.86 2.12 18.98
N MET A 336 -20.81 3.38 19.41
CA MET A 336 -19.73 3.92 20.25
C MET A 336 -19.62 3.20 21.60
N LYS A 337 -20.74 2.77 22.20
CA LYS A 337 -20.74 2.03 23.47
C LYS A 337 -19.89 0.76 23.36
N ARG A 338 -20.14 -0.07 22.34
CA ARG A 338 -19.40 -1.31 22.10
C ARG A 338 -17.93 -1.03 21.76
N ALA A 339 -17.66 0.04 21.00
CA ALA A 339 -16.29 0.45 20.68
C ALA A 339 -15.47 0.79 21.94
N PHE A 340 -16.06 1.48 22.92
CA PHE A 340 -15.41 1.75 24.20
C PHE A 340 -15.25 0.50 25.07
N GLU A 341 -16.27 -0.36 25.15
CA GLU A 341 -16.16 -1.65 25.86
C GLU A 341 -14.97 -2.48 25.33
N LEU A 342 -14.80 -2.55 24.01
CA LEU A 342 -13.67 -3.24 23.38
C LEU A 342 -12.32 -2.56 23.62
N PHE A 343 -12.31 -1.23 23.75
CA PHE A 343 -11.10 -0.47 24.06
C PHE A 343 -10.64 -0.67 25.52
N ASP A 344 -11.60 -0.70 26.45
CA ASP A 344 -11.35 -1.02 27.85
C ASP A 344 -10.85 -2.46 27.97
N GLU A 345 -11.51 -3.41 27.31
CA GLU A 345 -11.09 -4.81 27.26
C GLU A 345 -9.66 -4.99 26.69
N LEU A 346 -9.32 -4.25 25.62
CA LEU A 346 -7.97 -4.24 25.05
C LEU A 346 -6.94 -3.79 26.11
N THR A 347 -7.26 -2.74 26.86
CA THR A 347 -6.36 -2.15 27.87
C THR A 347 -6.24 -3.03 29.12
N GLU A 348 -7.35 -3.59 29.61
CA GLU A 348 -7.40 -4.52 30.75
C GLU A 348 -6.58 -5.79 30.51
N ARG A 349 -6.49 -6.23 29.25
CA ARG A 349 -5.65 -7.37 28.84
C ARG A 349 -4.16 -7.02 28.73
N GLY A 350 -3.78 -5.78 29.02
CA GLY A 350 -2.39 -5.32 29.01
C GLY A 350 -1.84 -4.98 27.63
N PHE A 351 -2.70 -4.86 26.61
CA PHE A 351 -2.27 -4.37 25.31
C PHE A 351 -2.21 -2.84 25.31
N ALA A 352 -1.21 -2.27 24.64
CA ALA A 352 -1.13 -0.84 24.41
C ALA A 352 -1.94 -0.48 23.15
N PRO A 353 -3.02 0.33 23.25
CA PRO A 353 -3.71 0.85 22.09
C PRO A 353 -2.76 1.69 21.24
N ASN A 354 -2.85 1.56 19.91
CA ASN A 354 -1.96 2.28 19.00
C ASN A 354 -2.65 3.54 18.43
N VAL A 355 -1.90 4.31 17.63
CA VAL A 355 -2.40 5.53 16.96
C VAL A 355 -3.66 5.27 16.13
N HIS A 356 -3.79 4.08 15.52
CA HIS A 356 -4.96 3.72 14.72
C HIS A 356 -6.18 3.43 15.59
N THR A 357 -6.01 2.80 16.76
CA THR A 357 -7.09 2.56 17.73
C THR A 357 -7.66 3.90 18.23
N TYR A 358 -6.79 4.81 18.67
CA TYR A 358 -7.21 6.16 19.09
C TYR A 358 -7.83 6.94 17.94
N GLY A 359 -7.22 6.96 16.76
CA GLY A 359 -7.77 7.66 15.59
C GLY A 359 -9.16 7.16 15.19
N ALA A 360 -9.43 5.85 15.32
CA ALA A 360 -10.74 5.27 15.08
C ALA A 360 -11.79 5.76 16.09
N LEU A 361 -11.46 5.76 17.39
CA LEU A 361 -12.35 6.26 18.44
C LEU A 361 -12.61 7.76 18.30
N ILE A 362 -11.56 8.57 18.09
CA ILE A 362 -11.64 10.01 17.85
C ILE A 362 -12.57 10.31 16.68
N ASN A 363 -12.41 9.61 15.55
CA ASN A 363 -13.31 9.76 14.40
C ASN A 363 -14.76 9.39 14.74
N GLY A 364 -14.96 8.32 15.51
CA GLY A 364 -16.28 7.90 15.99
C GLY A 364 -16.98 8.98 16.83
N VAL A 365 -16.31 9.50 17.85
CA VAL A 365 -16.87 10.55 18.72
C VAL A 365 -17.05 11.89 17.98
N CYS A 366 -16.14 12.27 17.08
CA CYS A 366 -16.30 13.46 16.24
C CYS A 366 -17.54 13.36 15.33
N LYS A 367 -17.79 12.18 14.75
CA LYS A 367 -19.01 11.93 13.96
C LYS A 367 -20.29 11.98 14.80
N ALA A 368 -20.21 11.57 16.07
CA ALA A 368 -21.30 11.70 17.04
C ALA A 368 -21.46 13.13 17.58
N GLY A 369 -20.60 14.08 17.19
CA GLY A 369 -20.61 15.46 17.68
C GLY A 369 -20.07 15.64 19.11
N GLN A 370 -19.47 14.62 19.71
CA GLN A 370 -18.98 14.62 21.08
C GLN A 370 -17.52 15.09 21.14
N MET A 371 -17.30 16.40 20.91
CA MET A 371 -15.94 16.95 20.81
C MET A 371 -15.17 16.92 22.14
N GLU A 372 -15.84 17.05 23.28
CA GLU A 372 -15.20 16.91 24.61
C GLU A 372 -14.58 15.52 24.79
N ALA A 373 -15.29 14.47 24.38
CA ALA A 373 -14.76 13.10 24.40
C ALA A 373 -13.59 12.92 23.43
N ALA A 374 -13.62 13.61 22.28
CA ALA A 374 -12.50 13.60 21.33
C ALA A 374 -11.23 14.21 21.95
N GLU A 375 -11.36 15.34 22.65
CA GLU A 375 -10.25 15.99 23.35
C GLU A 375 -9.69 15.12 24.49
N MET A 376 -10.55 14.45 25.26
CA MET A 376 -10.10 13.50 26.29
C MET A 376 -9.27 12.37 25.69
N LEU A 377 -9.72 11.78 24.57
CA LEU A 377 -8.98 10.72 23.86
C LEU A 377 -7.64 11.20 23.30
N VAL A 378 -7.57 12.44 22.80
CA VAL A 378 -6.31 13.05 22.34
C VAL A 378 -5.33 13.23 23.49
N ASN A 379 -5.80 13.75 24.63
CA ASN A 379 -4.97 13.94 25.82
C ASN A 379 -4.46 12.59 26.35
N GLU A 380 -5.31 11.57 26.40
CA GLU A 380 -4.91 10.21 26.79
C GLU A 380 -3.86 9.64 25.84
N MET A 381 -4.10 9.72 24.53
CA MET A 381 -3.17 9.29 23.48
C MET A 381 -1.79 9.95 23.64
N GLN A 382 -1.75 11.26 23.84
CA GLN A 382 -0.50 12.01 24.04
C GLN A 382 0.19 11.64 25.35
N SER A 383 -0.56 11.43 26.43
CA SER A 383 0.00 11.00 27.73
C SER A 383 0.68 9.62 27.66
N LYS A 384 0.23 8.76 26.73
CA LYS A 384 0.85 7.46 26.43
C LYS A 384 2.00 7.54 25.42
N GLY A 385 2.43 8.74 25.04
CA GLY A 385 3.57 8.97 24.15
C GLY A 385 3.26 8.87 22.66
N HIS A 386 1.99 8.87 22.26
CA HIS A 386 1.59 8.91 20.86
C HIS A 386 1.27 10.34 20.43
N ASP A 387 2.00 10.85 19.43
CA ASP A 387 1.71 12.18 18.89
C ASP A 387 0.60 12.14 17.83
N LEU A 388 -0.09 13.28 17.68
CA LEU A 388 -1.08 13.53 16.64
C LEU A 388 -0.44 13.40 15.25
N ASN A 389 -1.11 12.68 14.36
CA ASN A 389 -0.77 12.66 12.95
C ASN A 389 -1.75 13.54 12.15
N ARG A 390 -1.42 13.78 10.87
CA ARG A 390 -2.26 14.58 9.96
C ARG A 390 -3.71 14.10 9.89
N VAL A 391 -3.94 12.79 9.91
CA VAL A 391 -5.30 12.20 9.82
C VAL A 391 -6.13 12.58 11.03
N ILE A 392 -5.57 12.53 12.23
CA ILE A 392 -6.28 12.90 13.47
C ILE A 392 -6.55 14.41 13.50
N PHE A 393 -5.60 15.26 13.09
CA PHE A 393 -5.84 16.70 12.93
C PHE A 393 -7.02 16.99 12.02
N ASN A 394 -7.02 16.40 10.81
CA ASN A 394 -8.09 16.55 9.83
C ASN A 394 -9.44 16.04 10.37
N THR A 395 -9.44 14.95 11.13
CA THR A 395 -10.63 14.38 11.77
C THR A 395 -11.22 15.32 12.83
N LEU A 396 -10.38 15.88 13.70
CA LEU A 396 -10.80 16.83 14.73
C LEU A 396 -11.33 18.13 14.11
N MET A 397 -10.64 18.67 13.09
CA MET A 397 -11.10 19.87 12.37
C MET A 397 -12.47 19.65 11.72
N ASP A 398 -12.70 18.48 11.12
CA ASP A 398 -14.02 18.11 10.57
C ASP A 398 -15.09 17.99 11.66
N GLY A 399 -14.75 17.38 12.80
CA GLY A 399 -15.59 17.34 13.99
C GLY A 399 -16.02 18.73 14.46
N TYR A 400 -15.06 19.63 14.74
CA TYR A 400 -15.34 21.02 15.16
C TYR A 400 -16.17 21.79 14.12
N CYS A 401 -15.87 21.63 12.82
CA CYS A 401 -16.63 22.29 11.77
C CYS A 401 -18.09 21.80 11.69
N LYS A 402 -18.34 20.50 11.93
CA LYS A 402 -19.69 19.92 11.94
C LYS A 402 -20.51 20.37 13.15
N THR A 403 -19.88 20.62 14.29
CA THR A 403 -20.54 21.16 15.48
C THR A 403 -20.61 22.70 15.50
N GLY A 404 -20.18 23.37 14.42
CA GLY A 404 -20.22 24.83 14.28
C GLY A 404 -19.07 25.59 14.97
N MET A 405 -18.14 24.89 15.61
CA MET A 405 -16.99 25.44 16.34
C MET A 405 -15.80 25.74 15.40
N VAL A 406 -16.05 26.49 14.34
CA VAL A 406 -15.08 26.74 13.26
C VAL A 406 -13.81 27.44 13.74
N ASP A 407 -13.91 28.30 14.76
CA ASP A 407 -12.73 28.99 15.32
C ASP A 407 -11.75 28.03 16.01
N GLU A 408 -12.24 26.96 16.65
CA GLU A 408 -11.37 25.91 17.21
C GLU A 408 -10.69 25.13 16.09
N ALA A 409 -11.39 24.86 14.97
CA ALA A 409 -10.78 24.22 13.80
C ALA A 409 -9.64 25.06 13.21
N LEU A 410 -9.79 26.39 13.15
CA LEU A 410 -8.72 27.30 12.71
C LEU A 410 -7.53 27.33 13.66
N ARG A 411 -7.77 27.32 14.99
CA ARG A 411 -6.69 27.23 15.98
C ARG A 411 -5.92 25.91 15.82
N LEU A 412 -6.65 24.81 15.61
CA LEU A 412 -6.08 23.49 15.40
C LEU A 412 -5.25 23.42 14.11
N GLN A 413 -5.71 24.06 13.03
CA GLN A 413 -4.92 24.22 11.79
C GLN A 413 -3.60 24.96 12.07
N GLY A 414 -3.65 26.08 12.79
CA GLY A 414 -2.43 26.83 13.14
C GLY A 414 -1.47 26.03 14.02
N PHE A 415 -1.98 25.19 14.91
CA PHE A 415 -1.17 24.28 15.72
C PHE A 415 -0.55 23.15 14.89
N MET A 416 -1.31 22.57 13.95
CA MET A 416 -0.84 21.57 12.98
C MET A 416 0.35 22.12 12.16
N GLU A 417 0.23 23.35 11.64
CA GLU A 417 1.30 24.01 10.89
C GLU A 417 2.55 24.29 11.74
N LYS A 418 2.38 24.68 13.02
CA LYS A 418 3.50 24.85 13.97
C LYS A 418 4.24 23.55 14.26
N LYS A 419 3.57 22.40 14.18
CA LYS A 419 4.19 21.07 14.29
C LYS A 419 4.91 20.62 13.01
N GLY A 420 4.90 21.43 11.96
CA GLY A 420 5.55 21.11 10.68
C GLY A 420 4.68 20.31 9.71
N PHE A 421 3.38 20.17 9.98
CA PHE A 421 2.45 19.56 9.04
C PHE A 421 1.80 20.62 8.15
N GLU A 422 1.98 20.49 6.84
CA GLU A 422 1.35 21.40 5.87
C GLU A 422 -0.14 21.09 5.68
N SER A 423 -0.96 22.13 5.68
CA SER A 423 -2.38 22.05 5.34
C SER A 423 -2.55 21.51 3.91
N ASP A 424 -3.27 20.39 3.74
CA ASP A 424 -3.68 19.95 2.41
C ASP A 424 -4.99 20.62 1.97
N GLU A 425 -5.31 20.40 0.71
CA GLU A 425 -6.63 20.57 0.15
C GLU A 425 -7.78 20.11 1.05
N PHE A 426 -7.66 18.94 1.69
CA PHE A 426 -8.72 18.41 2.55
C PHE A 426 -8.94 19.32 3.76
N THR A 427 -7.86 19.75 4.43
CA THR A 427 -7.92 20.72 5.54
C THR A 427 -8.67 21.99 5.13
N TYR A 428 -8.31 22.59 3.99
CA TYR A 428 -8.94 23.81 3.49
C TYR A 428 -10.42 23.61 3.14
N ASN A 429 -10.76 22.49 2.52
CA ASN A 429 -12.15 22.15 2.18
C ASN A 429 -13.03 22.01 3.44
N VAL A 430 -12.55 21.26 4.44
CA VAL A 430 -13.28 21.03 5.69
C VAL A 430 -13.61 22.36 6.38
N ILE A 431 -12.62 23.24 6.54
CA ILE A 431 -12.80 24.52 7.23
C ILE A 431 -13.67 25.46 6.39
N ALA A 432 -13.45 25.56 5.08
CA ALA A 432 -14.28 26.41 4.20
C ALA A 432 -15.75 25.97 4.20
N SER A 433 -16.01 24.65 4.18
CA SER A 433 -17.35 24.08 4.29
C SER A 433 -17.98 24.37 5.65
N GLY A 434 -17.22 24.22 6.74
CA GLY A 434 -17.63 24.60 8.10
C GLY A 434 -18.02 26.07 8.19
N MET A 435 -17.18 26.97 7.68
CA MET A 435 -17.46 28.41 7.59
C MET A 435 -18.73 28.71 6.81
N CYS A 436 -18.95 28.03 5.68
CA CYS A 436 -20.17 28.19 4.89
C CYS A 436 -21.43 27.75 5.66
N LYS A 437 -21.35 26.68 6.46
CA LYS A 437 -22.45 26.23 7.33
C LYS A 437 -22.73 27.22 8.45
N SER A 438 -21.69 27.87 8.99
CA SER A 438 -21.81 28.94 9.98
C SER A 438 -22.09 30.33 9.35
N ASN A 439 -22.49 30.39 8.07
CA ASN A 439 -22.81 31.62 7.33
C ASN A 439 -21.64 32.64 7.24
N ARG A 440 -20.40 32.21 7.43
CA ARG A 440 -19.16 33.01 7.34
C ARG A 440 -18.56 32.94 5.94
N HIS A 441 -19.35 33.27 4.91
CA HIS A 441 -18.96 33.10 3.51
C HIS A 441 -17.72 33.90 3.11
N GLU A 442 -17.56 35.12 3.62
CA GLU A 442 -16.38 35.97 3.36
C GLU A 442 -15.09 35.36 3.91
N ASP A 443 -15.15 34.76 5.10
CA ASP A 443 -14.01 34.08 5.71
C ASP A 443 -13.63 32.83 4.90
N ALA A 444 -14.62 32.06 4.46
CA ALA A 444 -14.42 30.88 3.61
C ALA A 444 -13.75 31.25 2.29
N LYS A 445 -14.22 32.33 1.64
CA LYS A 445 -13.64 32.86 0.40
C LYS A 445 -12.18 33.30 0.60
N ARG A 446 -11.88 34.05 1.67
CA ARG A 446 -10.50 34.45 2.00
C ARG A 446 -9.60 33.24 2.24
N LEU A 447 -10.10 32.23 2.95
CA LEU A 447 -9.36 31.00 3.22
C LEU A 447 -9.01 30.23 1.93
N LEU A 448 -9.94 30.15 0.98
CA LEU A 448 -9.69 29.51 -0.32
C LEU A 448 -8.69 30.29 -1.19
N TYR A 449 -8.60 31.63 -1.06
CA TYR A 449 -7.53 32.39 -1.70
C TYR A 449 -6.17 32.15 -1.05
N ILE A 450 -6.09 32.10 0.29
CA ILE A 450 -4.86 31.76 1.02
C ILE A 450 -4.34 30.38 0.60
N MET A 451 -5.23 29.41 0.38
CA MET A 451 -4.87 28.08 -0.14
C MET A 451 -4.09 28.18 -1.46
N VAL A 452 -4.56 29.00 -2.39
CA VAL A 452 -3.91 29.24 -3.69
C VAL A 452 -2.57 29.96 -3.51
N ASP A 453 -2.51 30.97 -2.64
CA ASP A 453 -1.28 31.72 -2.36
C ASP A 453 -0.19 30.86 -1.71
N LYS A 454 -0.58 29.85 -0.91
CA LYS A 454 0.33 28.83 -0.36
C LYS A 454 0.73 27.75 -1.38
N GLY A 455 0.29 27.85 -2.64
CA GLY A 455 0.62 26.89 -3.70
C GLY A 455 -0.20 25.59 -3.66
N VAL A 456 -1.23 25.50 -2.82
CA VAL A 456 -2.12 24.34 -2.77
C VAL A 456 -3.17 24.48 -3.86
N THR A 457 -3.24 23.51 -4.77
CA THR A 457 -4.12 23.58 -5.94
C THR A 457 -5.55 23.23 -5.55
N PRO A 458 -6.57 24.08 -5.79
CA PRO A 458 -7.96 23.76 -5.47
C PRO A 458 -8.56 22.67 -6.35
N ASN A 459 -9.20 21.66 -5.77
CA ASN A 459 -10.02 20.70 -6.51
C ASN A 459 -11.43 21.22 -6.80
N THR A 460 -12.18 20.33 -7.45
CA THR A 460 -13.60 20.46 -7.75
C THR A 460 -14.46 20.86 -6.55
N VAL A 461 -14.21 20.34 -5.35
CA VAL A 461 -15.01 20.66 -4.15
C VAL A 461 -14.75 22.09 -3.69
N ASN A 462 -13.47 22.49 -3.57
CA ASN A 462 -13.10 23.86 -3.18
C ASN A 462 -13.68 24.89 -4.15
N LEU A 463 -13.55 24.64 -5.46
CA LEU A 463 -14.07 25.53 -6.51
C LEU A 463 -15.61 25.56 -6.51
N THR A 464 -16.27 24.42 -6.28
CA THR A 464 -17.74 24.35 -6.12
C THR A 464 -18.21 25.15 -4.90
N THR A 465 -17.48 25.09 -3.77
CA THR A 465 -17.77 25.93 -2.61
C THR A 465 -17.62 27.41 -2.93
N LEU A 466 -16.56 27.82 -3.63
CA LEU A 466 -16.35 29.21 -4.04
C LEU A 466 -17.45 29.72 -5.00
N ILE A 467 -17.86 28.90 -5.96
CA ILE A 467 -19.00 29.17 -6.85
C ILE A 467 -20.28 29.38 -6.01
N GLY A 468 -20.54 28.51 -5.04
CA GLY A 468 -21.70 28.61 -4.16
C GLY A 468 -21.71 29.86 -3.30
N ILE A 469 -20.54 30.27 -2.79
CA ILE A 469 -20.38 31.54 -2.06
C ILE A 469 -20.77 32.72 -2.97
N HIS A 470 -20.21 32.80 -4.19
CA HIS A 470 -20.54 33.86 -5.13
C HIS A 470 -22.03 33.86 -5.53
N CYS A 471 -22.65 32.69 -5.72
CA CYS A 471 -24.09 32.58 -5.97
C CYS A 471 -24.92 33.15 -4.80
N LYS A 472 -24.56 32.84 -3.55
CA LYS A 472 -25.24 33.36 -2.35
C LYS A 472 -25.07 34.87 -2.16
N GLU A 473 -23.90 35.41 -2.49
CA GLU A 473 -23.66 36.87 -2.56
C GLU A 473 -24.41 37.53 -3.73
N GLY A 474 -24.95 36.74 -4.65
CA GLY A 474 -25.62 37.21 -5.83
C GLY A 474 -24.71 37.60 -6.99
N ASN A 475 -23.42 37.32 -6.87
CA ASN A 475 -22.39 37.56 -7.88
C ASN A 475 -22.32 36.40 -8.89
N VAL A 476 -23.43 36.08 -9.54
CA VAL A 476 -23.53 34.92 -10.47
C VAL A 476 -22.59 35.02 -11.68
N GLY A 477 -22.16 36.23 -12.06
CA GLY A 477 -21.13 36.42 -13.10
C GLY A 477 -19.76 35.89 -12.67
N GLU A 478 -19.35 36.19 -11.44
CA GLU A 478 -18.12 35.65 -10.85
C GLU A 478 -18.23 34.14 -10.64
N ALA A 479 -19.39 33.65 -10.22
CA ALA A 479 -19.64 32.22 -10.10
C ALA A 479 -19.41 31.49 -11.45
N LYS A 480 -19.92 32.01 -12.58
CA LYS A 480 -19.66 31.43 -13.92
C LYS A 480 -18.22 31.62 -14.39
N ARG A 481 -17.53 32.70 -13.97
CA ARG A 481 -16.09 32.89 -14.23
C ARG A 481 -15.28 31.79 -13.54
N VAL A 482 -15.51 31.54 -12.25
CA VAL A 482 -14.84 30.48 -11.49
C VAL A 482 -15.14 29.10 -12.08
N PHE A 483 -16.38 28.85 -12.48
CA PHE A 483 -16.76 27.61 -13.19
C PHE A 483 -15.99 27.42 -14.50
N THR A 484 -15.88 28.45 -15.33
CA THR A 484 -15.12 28.37 -16.58
C THR A 484 -13.62 28.12 -16.32
N GLU A 485 -13.05 28.76 -15.31
CA GLU A 485 -11.64 28.55 -14.93
C GLU A 485 -11.39 27.15 -14.36
N MET A 486 -12.37 26.58 -13.64
CA MET A 486 -12.34 25.19 -13.18
C MET A 486 -12.18 24.23 -14.37
N GLU A 487 -12.98 24.40 -15.41
CA GLU A 487 -12.91 23.56 -16.62
C GLU A 487 -11.59 23.72 -17.37
N LYS A 488 -11.12 24.97 -17.56
CA LYS A 488 -9.83 25.26 -18.22
C LYS A 488 -8.64 24.60 -17.52
N LYS A 489 -8.69 24.49 -16.20
CA LYS A 489 -7.65 23.84 -15.39
C LYS A 489 -7.78 22.30 -15.36
N GLY A 490 -8.70 21.73 -16.13
CA GLY A 490 -8.90 20.28 -16.22
C GLY A 490 -9.68 19.68 -15.05
N GLN A 491 -10.24 20.49 -14.16
CA GLN A 491 -11.13 20.02 -13.10
C GLN A 491 -12.52 19.76 -13.69
N LYS A 492 -13.10 18.60 -13.42
CA LYS A 492 -14.38 18.19 -14.00
C LYS A 492 -15.55 18.61 -13.11
N PRO A 493 -16.47 19.48 -13.58
CA PRO A 493 -17.67 19.81 -12.82
C PRO A 493 -18.49 18.57 -12.50
N THR A 494 -19.08 18.54 -11.31
CA THR A 494 -19.96 17.46 -10.86
C THR A 494 -21.42 17.90 -10.90
N THR A 495 -22.36 16.97 -10.71
CA THR A 495 -23.78 17.29 -10.51
C THR A 495 -23.99 18.36 -9.44
N VAL A 496 -23.24 18.31 -8.33
CA VAL A 496 -23.30 19.32 -7.26
C VAL A 496 -22.88 20.70 -7.78
N THR A 497 -21.83 20.77 -8.60
CA THR A 497 -21.34 22.03 -9.19
C THR A 497 -22.41 22.71 -10.06
N TYR A 498 -23.08 21.94 -10.92
CA TYR A 498 -24.18 22.44 -11.74
C TYR A 498 -25.38 22.86 -10.88
N ASN A 499 -25.77 22.02 -9.92
CA ASN A 499 -26.88 22.31 -9.01
C ASN A 499 -26.70 23.64 -8.26
N VAL A 500 -25.48 23.93 -7.82
CA VAL A 500 -25.14 25.21 -7.16
C VAL A 500 -25.32 26.40 -8.11
N LEU A 501 -24.87 26.28 -9.37
CA LEU A 501 -25.05 27.35 -10.36
C LEU A 501 -26.52 27.52 -10.75
N VAL A 502 -27.23 26.43 -11.03
CA VAL A 502 -28.66 26.42 -11.36
C VAL A 502 -29.45 27.14 -10.28
N ASP A 503 -29.29 26.76 -9.01
CA ASP A 503 -29.91 27.44 -7.88
C ASP A 503 -29.52 28.92 -7.79
N GLY A 504 -28.25 29.26 -8.04
CA GLY A 504 -27.76 30.64 -8.08
C GLY A 504 -28.43 31.50 -9.16
N TYR A 505 -28.57 30.98 -10.38
CA TYR A 505 -29.26 31.67 -11.48
C TYR A 505 -30.77 31.80 -11.22
N ILE A 506 -31.40 30.76 -10.67
CA ILE A 506 -32.80 30.78 -10.26
C ILE A 506 -33.04 31.88 -9.23
N LYS A 507 -32.24 31.96 -8.16
CA LYS A 507 -32.37 33.01 -7.14
C LYS A 507 -32.20 34.44 -7.67
N LYS A 508 -31.60 34.60 -8.86
CA LYS A 508 -31.47 35.89 -9.56
C LYS A 508 -32.54 36.12 -10.63
N GLY A 509 -33.52 35.23 -10.76
CA GLY A 509 -34.58 35.31 -11.77
C GLY A 509 -34.12 35.03 -13.19
N LYS A 510 -32.92 34.47 -13.38
CA LYS A 510 -32.34 34.18 -14.69
C LYS A 510 -32.69 32.75 -15.12
N MET A 511 -33.99 32.44 -15.23
CA MET A 511 -34.48 31.07 -15.53
C MET A 511 -33.93 30.50 -16.84
N LYS A 512 -33.82 31.31 -17.90
CA LYS A 512 -33.24 30.87 -19.19
C LYS A 512 -31.82 30.32 -19.05
N GLU A 513 -31.00 30.96 -18.23
CA GLU A 513 -29.63 30.52 -17.98
C GLU A 513 -29.59 29.25 -17.13
N ALA A 514 -30.54 29.10 -16.19
CA ALA A 514 -30.68 27.88 -15.39
C ALA A 514 -31.04 26.66 -16.25
N HIS A 515 -31.96 26.81 -17.20
CA HIS A 515 -32.27 25.74 -18.18
C HIS A 515 -31.09 25.42 -19.09
N ARG A 516 -30.38 26.44 -19.60
CA ARG A 516 -29.18 26.22 -20.42
C ARG A 516 -28.12 25.43 -19.67
N LEU A 517 -27.96 25.64 -18.36
CA LEU A 517 -27.04 24.85 -17.54
C LEU A 517 -27.48 23.40 -17.36
N LYS A 518 -28.79 23.13 -17.28
CA LYS A 518 -29.35 21.76 -17.26
C LYS A 518 -29.06 21.05 -18.59
N GLU A 519 -29.27 21.71 -19.72
CA GLU A 519 -28.95 21.17 -21.05
C GLU A 519 -27.44 20.93 -21.21
N GLU A 520 -26.59 21.88 -20.81
CA GLU A 520 -25.12 21.75 -20.83
C GLU A 520 -24.65 20.53 -19.99
N MET A 521 -25.33 20.26 -18.88
CA MET A 521 -25.05 19.12 -18.01
C MET A 521 -25.37 17.79 -18.72
N GLU A 522 -26.52 17.70 -19.38
CA GLU A 522 -26.95 16.52 -20.16
C GLU A 522 -26.03 16.27 -21.37
N ASP A 523 -25.65 17.31 -22.11
CA ASP A 523 -24.74 17.24 -23.26
C ASP A 523 -23.36 16.71 -22.89
N LYS A 524 -22.91 17.00 -21.65
CA LYS A 524 -21.65 16.50 -21.09
C LYS A 524 -21.76 15.10 -20.48
N GLY A 525 -22.92 14.45 -20.60
CA GLY A 525 -23.17 13.12 -20.06
C GLY A 525 -23.31 13.08 -18.53
N ILE A 526 -23.53 14.22 -17.89
CA ILE A 526 -23.77 14.32 -16.45
C ILE A 526 -25.29 14.31 -16.26
N MET A 527 -25.82 13.35 -15.51
CA MET A 527 -27.28 13.20 -15.38
C MET A 527 -27.84 14.17 -14.34
N PRO A 528 -28.79 15.07 -14.69
CA PRO A 528 -29.50 15.89 -13.73
C PRO A 528 -30.19 15.03 -12.68
N ASP A 529 -30.02 15.38 -11.41
CA ASP A 529 -30.57 14.61 -10.30
C ASP A 529 -31.90 15.18 -9.81
N THR A 530 -32.49 14.52 -8.82
CA THR A 530 -33.71 14.99 -8.15
C THR A 530 -33.57 16.43 -7.64
N TYR A 531 -32.39 16.83 -7.19
CA TYR A 531 -32.16 18.19 -6.71
C TYR A 531 -32.20 19.20 -7.87
N THR A 532 -31.55 18.92 -9.01
CA THR A 532 -31.57 19.80 -10.20
C THR A 532 -33.01 20.12 -10.61
N TYR A 533 -33.85 19.09 -10.77
CA TYR A 533 -35.25 19.26 -11.14
C TYR A 533 -36.06 19.98 -10.07
N THR A 534 -35.86 19.62 -8.79
CA THR A 534 -36.57 20.29 -7.69
C THR A 534 -36.25 21.78 -7.63
N SER A 535 -34.99 22.17 -7.84
CA SER A 535 -34.59 23.58 -7.94
C SER A 535 -35.29 24.28 -9.09
N LEU A 536 -35.32 23.69 -10.29
CA LEU A 536 -35.98 24.27 -11.47
C LEU A 536 -37.50 24.38 -11.30
N VAL A 537 -38.17 23.34 -10.80
CA VAL A 537 -39.62 23.35 -10.48
C VAL A 537 -39.93 24.46 -9.47
N HIS A 538 -39.13 24.58 -8.41
CA HIS A 538 -39.26 25.67 -7.44
C HIS A 538 -39.05 27.03 -8.08
N GLY A 539 -38.02 27.20 -8.91
CA GLY A 539 -37.75 28.42 -9.66
C GLY A 539 -38.94 28.85 -10.53
N GLU A 540 -39.41 27.98 -11.41
CA GLU A 540 -40.54 28.29 -12.30
C GLU A 540 -41.82 28.58 -11.53
N SER A 541 -42.08 27.82 -10.46
CA SER A 541 -43.23 28.05 -9.58
C SER A 541 -43.17 29.41 -8.89
N VAL A 542 -41.98 29.86 -8.47
CA VAL A 542 -41.78 31.17 -7.84
C VAL A 542 -41.91 32.32 -8.83
N TYR A 543 -41.45 32.14 -10.08
CA TYR A 543 -41.52 33.17 -11.12
C TYR A 543 -42.82 33.13 -11.94
N GLY A 544 -43.77 32.27 -11.60
CA GLY A 544 -45.13 32.24 -12.15
C GLY A 544 -45.31 31.39 -13.42
N ASN A 545 -44.28 30.69 -13.89
CA ASN A 545 -44.32 29.82 -15.07
C ASN A 545 -44.77 28.41 -14.67
N VAL A 546 -45.97 28.30 -14.09
CA VAL A 546 -46.44 27.07 -13.43
C VAL A 546 -46.62 25.90 -14.40
N ASP A 547 -46.93 26.14 -15.68
CA ASP A 547 -47.04 25.09 -16.69
C ASP A 547 -45.68 24.43 -17.00
N ASP A 548 -44.62 25.22 -17.11
CA ASP A 548 -43.26 24.70 -17.29
C ASP A 548 -42.79 23.94 -16.04
N ALA A 549 -43.17 24.41 -14.85
CA ALA A 549 -42.94 23.70 -13.60
C ALA A 549 -43.64 22.33 -13.56
N LEU A 550 -44.92 22.26 -13.98
CA LEU A 550 -45.67 21.01 -14.08
C LEU A 550 -45.04 20.03 -15.07
N LYS A 551 -44.64 20.53 -16.26
CA LYS A 551 -43.98 19.71 -17.28
C LYS A 551 -42.70 19.06 -16.73
N MET A 552 -41.87 19.83 -16.03
CA MET A 552 -40.67 19.30 -15.38
C MET A 552 -40.99 18.32 -14.25
N PHE A 553 -42.02 18.61 -13.46
CA PHE A 553 -42.49 17.72 -12.40
C PHE A 553 -42.92 16.35 -12.95
N GLU A 554 -43.61 16.32 -14.09
CA GLU A 554 -43.99 15.11 -14.82
C GLU A 554 -42.78 14.38 -15.41
N GLU A 555 -41.85 15.12 -16.03
CA GLU A 555 -40.61 14.60 -16.61
C GLU A 555 -39.79 13.79 -15.60
N MET A 556 -39.75 14.20 -14.32
CA MET A 556 -39.02 13.48 -13.26
C MET A 556 -39.43 12.00 -13.18
N SER A 557 -40.72 11.68 -13.29
CA SER A 557 -41.19 10.29 -13.23
C SER A 557 -40.75 9.49 -14.46
N SER A 558 -40.76 10.11 -15.64
CA SER A 558 -40.32 9.45 -16.88
C SER A 558 -38.83 9.10 -16.86
N LYS A 559 -38.03 9.86 -16.11
CA LYS A 559 -36.58 9.65 -15.92
C LYS A 559 -36.25 8.77 -14.70
N GLY A 560 -37.25 8.23 -14.01
CA GLY A 560 -37.05 7.41 -12.81
C GLY A 560 -36.52 8.19 -11.59
N LEU A 561 -36.65 9.51 -11.58
CA LEU A 561 -36.26 10.36 -10.46
C LEU A 561 -37.36 10.37 -9.39
N VAL A 562 -36.96 10.20 -8.12
CA VAL A 562 -37.88 10.24 -6.99
C VAL A 562 -38.27 11.68 -6.71
N ARG A 563 -39.58 11.96 -6.64
CA ARG A 563 -40.12 13.25 -6.23
C ARG A 563 -40.09 13.36 -4.70
N THR A 564 -39.54 14.44 -4.19
CA THR A 564 -39.37 14.65 -2.73
C THR A 564 -40.48 15.52 -2.17
N VAL A 565 -40.59 15.59 -0.85
CA VAL A 565 -41.46 16.56 -0.14
C VAL A 565 -41.25 17.97 -0.71
N ALA A 566 -39.99 18.41 -0.87
CA ALA A 566 -39.68 19.74 -1.40
C ALA A 566 -40.19 19.96 -2.83
N THR A 567 -40.15 18.92 -3.68
CA THR A 567 -40.66 18.97 -5.06
C THR A 567 -42.18 19.17 -5.08
N PHE A 568 -42.91 18.41 -4.27
CA PHE A 568 -44.36 18.57 -4.12
C PHE A 568 -44.73 19.93 -3.51
N THR A 569 -44.04 20.36 -2.45
CA THR A 569 -44.25 21.67 -1.82
C THR A 569 -44.07 22.81 -2.83
N ALA A 570 -43.01 22.77 -3.64
CA ALA A 570 -42.75 23.77 -4.68
C ALA A 570 -43.90 23.84 -5.70
N MET A 571 -44.34 22.69 -6.22
CA MET A 571 -45.39 22.60 -7.24
C MET A 571 -46.76 23.03 -6.69
N ILE A 572 -47.14 22.53 -5.51
CA ILE A 572 -48.39 22.88 -4.83
C ILE A 572 -48.43 24.39 -4.53
N SER A 573 -47.32 24.96 -4.06
CA SER A 573 -47.22 26.40 -3.80
C SER A 573 -47.35 27.22 -5.09
N GLY A 574 -46.73 26.79 -6.19
CA GLY A 574 -46.87 27.41 -7.51
C GLY A 574 -48.32 27.42 -8.01
N LEU A 575 -48.98 26.26 -8.02
CA LEU A 575 -50.38 26.12 -8.43
C LEU A 575 -51.32 26.96 -7.57
N SER A 576 -51.10 26.95 -6.26
CA SER A 576 -51.89 27.73 -5.30
C SER A 576 -51.81 29.23 -5.59
N LYS A 577 -50.61 29.75 -5.89
CA LYS A 577 -50.39 31.17 -6.20
C LYS A 577 -51.06 31.64 -7.50
N VAL A 578 -51.26 30.75 -8.46
CA VAL A 578 -51.91 31.03 -9.76
C VAL A 578 -53.41 30.68 -9.73
N GLY A 579 -53.94 30.25 -8.57
CA GLY A 579 -55.37 29.94 -8.40
C GLY A 579 -55.82 28.58 -8.93
N ARG A 580 -54.88 27.69 -9.33
CA ARG A 580 -55.17 26.33 -9.82
C ARG A 580 -55.35 25.34 -8.67
N SER A 581 -56.33 25.62 -7.80
CA SER A 581 -56.56 24.90 -6.54
C SER A 581 -56.83 23.40 -6.74
N ASP A 582 -57.62 23.00 -7.73
CA ASP A 582 -57.98 21.60 -7.96
C ASP A 582 -56.75 20.71 -8.22
N GLU A 583 -55.82 21.21 -9.03
CA GLU A 583 -54.56 20.52 -9.32
C GLU A 583 -53.63 20.49 -8.10
N ALA A 584 -53.60 21.57 -7.31
CA ALA A 584 -52.85 21.61 -6.06
C ALA A 584 -53.35 20.55 -5.06
N PHE A 585 -54.67 20.39 -4.90
CA PHE A 585 -55.26 19.35 -4.05
C PHE A 585 -55.05 17.93 -4.61
N LYS A 586 -55.05 17.77 -5.94
CA LYS A 586 -54.71 16.48 -6.57
C LYS A 586 -53.27 16.06 -6.25
N LEU A 587 -52.30 16.97 -6.40
CA LEU A 587 -50.90 16.70 -6.08
C LEU A 587 -50.68 16.43 -4.59
N TYR A 588 -51.43 17.09 -3.70
CA TYR A 588 -51.44 16.75 -2.28
C TYR A 588 -51.90 15.30 -2.02
N GLY A 589 -52.97 14.85 -2.68
CA GLY A 589 -53.42 13.46 -2.60
C GLY A 589 -52.37 12.46 -3.10
N GLU A 590 -51.66 12.79 -4.18
CA GLU A 590 -50.56 11.97 -4.71
C GLU A 590 -49.35 11.89 -3.75
N MET A 591 -49.02 13.01 -3.10
CA MET A 591 -47.98 13.07 -2.07
C MET A 591 -48.28 12.13 -0.90
N MET A 592 -49.52 12.14 -0.39
CA MET A 592 -49.96 11.28 0.70
C MET A 592 -49.95 9.79 0.32
N LYS A 593 -50.41 9.46 -0.90
CA LYS A 593 -50.37 8.07 -1.42
C LYS A 593 -48.95 7.53 -1.56
N SER A 594 -47.98 8.41 -1.77
CA SER A 594 -46.56 8.06 -1.86
C SER A 594 -45.89 7.89 -0.49
N GLY A 595 -46.65 8.01 0.61
CA GLY A 595 -46.13 7.88 1.98
C GLY A 595 -45.29 9.07 2.45
N LEU A 596 -45.35 10.21 1.76
CA LEU A 596 -44.61 11.41 2.12
C LEU A 596 -45.40 12.27 3.10
N THR A 597 -44.75 12.74 4.16
CA THR A 597 -45.37 13.63 5.16
C THR A 597 -45.32 15.09 4.68
N PRO A 598 -46.47 15.77 4.55
CA PRO A 598 -46.52 17.18 4.18
C PRO A 598 -45.86 18.08 5.22
N ASP A 599 -45.16 19.11 4.76
CA ASP A 599 -44.63 20.18 5.62
C ASP A 599 -45.67 21.29 5.85
N ASP A 600 -45.41 22.18 6.82
CA ASP A 600 -46.32 23.29 7.16
C ASP A 600 -46.56 24.25 5.97
N ARG A 601 -45.63 24.29 5.00
CA ARG A 601 -45.73 25.15 3.81
C ARG A 601 -46.75 24.61 2.82
N VAL A 602 -46.91 23.28 2.71
CA VAL A 602 -47.95 22.66 1.89
C VAL A 602 -49.34 23.08 2.40
N TYR A 603 -49.60 22.93 3.70
CA TYR A 603 -50.87 23.34 4.30
C TYR A 603 -51.14 24.83 4.14
N SER A 604 -50.14 25.67 4.42
CA SER A 604 -50.25 27.13 4.28
C SER A 604 -50.57 27.53 2.83
N SER A 605 -49.95 26.86 1.84
CA SER A 605 -50.20 27.13 0.42
C SER A 605 -51.61 26.74 0.00
N LEU A 606 -52.10 25.56 0.40
CA LEU A 606 -53.45 25.09 0.09
C LEU A 606 -54.54 25.97 0.72
N VAL A 607 -54.35 26.41 1.97
CA VAL A 607 -55.29 27.34 2.62
C VAL A 607 -55.33 28.68 1.87
N SER A 608 -54.18 29.19 1.44
CA SER A 608 -54.12 30.44 0.67
C SER A 608 -54.85 30.36 -0.67
N SER A 609 -54.84 29.18 -1.32
CA SER A 609 -55.51 28.98 -2.60
C SER A 609 -57.04 29.01 -2.47
N LEU A 610 -57.59 28.53 -1.34
CA LEU A 610 -59.03 28.57 -1.07
C LEU A 610 -59.57 29.99 -0.87
N HIS A 611 -58.75 30.91 -0.35
CA HIS A 611 -59.13 32.31 -0.14
C HIS A 611 -59.10 33.14 -1.45
N GLN A 612 -58.31 32.73 -2.44
CA GLN A 612 -58.24 33.40 -3.75
C GLN A 612 -59.39 33.03 -4.71
N VAL A 613 -60.12 31.95 -4.43
CA VAL A 613 -61.25 31.43 -5.25
C VAL A 613 -62.62 31.94 -4.75
N GLY A 614 -62.66 32.96 -3.87
CA GLY A 614 -63.91 33.56 -3.40
C GLY A 614 -64.74 34.14 -4.56
N PRO A 615 -66.07 33.89 -4.62
CA PRO A 615 -66.90 34.38 -5.71
C PRO A 615 -66.91 35.92 -5.72
N SER A 616 -66.69 36.51 -6.89
CA SER A 616 -67.01 37.91 -7.15
C SER A 616 -68.53 38.06 -7.00
N LEU A 617 -68.97 38.70 -5.91
CA LEU A 617 -70.36 39.09 -5.70
C LEU A 617 -70.78 40.18 -6.68
#